data_AF-A0A848VW05-F1
#
_entry.id   AF-A0A848VW05-F1
#
_cell.length_a   1.000
_cell.length_b   1.000
_cell.length_c   1.000
_cell.angle_alpha   90.00
_cell.angle_beta   90.00
_cell.angle_gamma   90.00
#
_symmetry.space_group_name_H-M   'P 1'
#
loop_
_entity.id
_entity.type
_entity.pdbx_description
1 polymer ?
#
loop_
_entity_poly.entity_id
_entity_poly.type
_entity_poly.pdbx_seq_one_letter_code
_entity_poly.pdbx_strand_id
1 'polypeptide(L)'
;MTLHQKVALFYFVALMGAAALNYIPGVTDEAGVAFGVFELDIFDDALHFFSALWALAAALISARAAWLFLVIFGAFYLADGLMGLAVGSGYLDLGILTNGVLNLPFTFKIMANLPHIALGSGALIASLDWETRP
;
A
#
# COMPACT_ATOMS: atom_id res chain seq x y z
N MET A 1 -5.45 -20.43 10.95
CA MET A 1 -5.30 -18.98 10.76
C MET A 1 -6.67 -18.34 10.68
N THR A 2 -6.88 -17.26 11.42
CA THR A 2 -8.12 -16.45 11.38
C THR A 2 -8.25 -15.70 10.05
N LEU A 3 -9.41 -15.08 9.81
CA LEU A 3 -9.61 -14.21 8.64
C LEU A 3 -8.54 -13.11 8.61
N HIS A 4 -8.35 -12.38 9.72
CA HIS A 4 -7.33 -11.32 9.82
C HIS A 4 -5.94 -11.80 9.43
N GLN A 5 -5.50 -12.97 9.89
CA GLN A 5 -4.18 -13.52 9.55
C GLN A 5 -4.08 -13.89 8.06
N LYS A 6 -5.14 -14.46 7.47
CA LYS A 6 -5.17 -14.78 6.04
C LYS A 6 -5.11 -13.51 5.18
N VAL A 7 -5.85 -12.48 5.58
CA VAL A 7 -5.82 -11.17 4.90
C VAL A 7 -4.43 -10.55 5.06
N ALA A 8 -3.85 -10.53 6.26
CA ALA A 8 -2.48 -10.03 6.45
C ALA A 8 -1.43 -10.79 5.59
N LEU A 9 -1.58 -12.12 5.40
CA LEU A 9 -0.74 -12.86 4.43
C LEU A 9 -0.95 -12.41 2.99
N PHE A 10 -2.19 -12.11 2.58
CA PHE A 10 -2.45 -11.53 1.26
C PHE A 10 -1.73 -10.18 1.11
N TYR A 11 -1.76 -9.31 2.12
CA TYR A 11 -1.03 -8.03 2.10
C TYR A 11 0.47 -8.22 2.01
N PHE A 12 1.04 -9.23 2.69
CA PHE A 12 2.45 -9.59 2.51
C PHE A 12 2.76 -9.87 1.03
N VAL A 13 1.96 -10.71 0.36
CA VAL A 13 2.20 -11.04 -1.05
C VAL A 13 2.02 -9.82 -1.96
N ALA A 14 0.97 -9.04 -1.76
CA ALA A 14 0.69 -7.85 -2.56
C ALA A 14 1.79 -6.78 -2.43
N LEU A 15 2.19 -6.47 -1.20
CA LEU A 15 3.21 -5.45 -0.92
C LEU A 15 4.61 -5.89 -1.31
N MET A 16 4.95 -7.18 -1.13
CA MET A 16 6.21 -7.73 -1.63
C MET A 16 6.24 -7.71 -3.17
N GLY A 17 5.10 -8.00 -3.81
CA GLY A 17 4.95 -7.87 -5.25
C GLY A 17 5.18 -6.44 -5.74
N ALA A 18 4.60 -5.45 -5.06
CA ALA A 18 4.83 -4.03 -5.35
C ALA A 18 6.31 -3.63 -5.19
N ALA A 19 6.92 -3.97 -4.05
CA ALA A 19 8.33 -3.68 -3.77
C ALA A 19 9.31 -4.33 -4.77
N ALA A 20 8.94 -5.48 -5.33
CA ALA A 20 9.77 -6.19 -6.30
C ALA A 20 9.53 -5.74 -7.75
N LEU A 21 8.40 -5.07 -8.04
CA LEU A 21 7.87 -4.89 -9.39
C LEU A 21 8.88 -4.26 -10.35
N ASN A 22 9.52 -3.17 -9.92
CA ASN A 22 10.49 -2.41 -10.71
C ASN A 22 11.83 -3.15 -10.90
N TYR A 23 12.07 -4.23 -10.17
CA TYR A 23 13.28 -5.05 -10.27
C TYR A 23 13.11 -6.28 -11.17
N ILE A 24 11.89 -6.54 -11.68
CA ILE A 24 11.62 -7.68 -12.57
C ILE A 24 11.97 -7.29 -14.01
N PRO A 25 12.92 -7.99 -14.67
CA PRO A 25 13.27 -7.71 -16.05
C PRO A 25 12.07 -7.83 -17.00
N GLY A 26 11.83 -6.80 -17.82
CA GLY A 26 10.77 -6.77 -18.84
C GLY A 26 9.40 -6.30 -18.35
N VAL A 27 9.27 -5.86 -17.09
CA VAL A 27 8.02 -5.26 -16.56
C VAL A 27 7.96 -3.75 -16.78
N THR A 28 9.10 -3.06 -16.67
CA THR A 28 9.20 -1.62 -16.91
C THR A 28 9.27 -1.32 -18.41
N ASP A 29 8.73 -0.17 -18.81
CA ASP A 29 8.83 0.33 -20.17
C ASP A 29 10.19 0.98 -20.47
N GLU A 30 10.35 1.54 -21.68
CA GLU A 30 11.58 2.22 -22.10
C GLU A 30 11.94 3.43 -21.22
N ALA A 31 10.96 4.01 -20.51
CA ALA A 31 11.17 5.11 -19.56
C ALA A 31 11.51 4.61 -18.15
N GLY A 32 11.56 3.29 -17.92
CA GLY A 32 11.82 2.71 -16.62
C GLY A 32 10.61 2.67 -15.69
N VAL A 33 9.40 2.84 -16.23
CA VAL A 33 8.15 2.90 -15.46
C VAL A 33 7.31 1.65 -15.67
N ALA A 34 6.92 0.97 -14.60
CA ALA A 34 5.98 -0.15 -14.65
C ALA A 34 4.53 0.35 -14.67
N PHE A 35 3.73 -0.20 -15.60
CA PHE A 35 2.31 0.14 -15.79
C PHE A 35 2.02 1.65 -15.97
N GLY A 36 3.03 2.44 -16.36
CA GLY A 36 2.92 3.89 -16.58
C GLY A 36 2.75 4.75 -15.32
N VAL A 37 2.85 4.17 -14.12
CA VAL A 37 2.71 4.92 -12.84
C VAL A 37 3.72 4.52 -11.76
N PHE A 38 4.34 3.34 -11.84
CA PHE A 38 5.31 2.89 -10.84
C PHE A 38 6.73 3.10 -11.37
N GLU A 39 7.42 4.12 -10.88
CA GLU A 39 8.85 4.33 -11.14
C GLU A 39 9.68 3.59 -10.09
N LEU A 40 10.94 3.27 -10.43
CA LEU A 40 11.90 2.75 -9.46
C LEU A 40 12.24 3.84 -8.42
N ASP A 41 11.61 3.76 -7.25
CA ASP A 41 11.88 4.64 -6.10
C ASP A 41 12.27 3.79 -4.89
N ILE A 42 13.53 3.92 -4.47
CA ILE A 42 14.10 3.14 -3.35
C ILE A 42 13.33 3.40 -2.05
N PHE A 43 12.84 4.62 -1.82
CA PHE A 43 12.12 4.95 -0.60
C PHE A 43 10.76 4.26 -0.57
N ASP A 44 9.99 4.36 -1.65
CA ASP A 44 8.70 3.70 -1.76
C ASP A 44 8.86 2.18 -1.76
N ASP A 45 9.81 1.64 -2.53
CA ASP A 45 10.07 0.20 -2.59
C ASP A 45 10.46 -0.35 -1.20
N ALA A 46 11.28 0.40 -0.44
CA ALA A 46 11.61 0.04 0.93
C ALA A 46 10.38 0.12 1.85
N LEU A 47 9.54 1.14 1.72
CA LEU A 47 8.32 1.28 2.51
C LEU A 47 7.36 0.10 2.26
N HIS A 48 7.18 -0.30 1.01
CA HIS A 48 6.40 -1.49 0.64
C HIS A 48 7.02 -2.76 1.21
N PHE A 49 8.34 -2.93 1.09
CA PHE A 49 9.06 -4.10 1.60
C PHE A 49 8.91 -4.25 3.12
N PHE A 50 9.18 -3.20 3.90
CA PHE A 50 9.04 -3.26 5.35
C PHE A 50 7.59 -3.42 5.80
N SER A 51 6.63 -2.82 5.08
CA SER A 51 5.20 -3.05 5.31
C SER A 51 4.79 -4.50 5.03
N ALA A 52 5.35 -5.12 3.98
CA ALA A 52 5.14 -6.53 3.68
C ALA A 52 5.67 -7.43 4.80
N LEU A 53 6.88 -7.17 5.30
CA LEU A 53 7.46 -7.92 6.43
C LEU A 53 6.62 -7.75 7.71
N TRP A 54 6.09 -6.54 7.96
CA TRP A 54 5.19 -6.31 9.08
C TRP A 54 3.89 -7.10 8.92
N ALA A 55 3.29 -7.13 7.72
CA ALA A 55 2.11 -7.92 7.42
C ALA A 55 2.34 -9.42 7.67
N LEU A 56 3.47 -9.95 7.20
CA LEU A 56 3.87 -11.35 7.41
C LEU A 56 4.05 -11.65 8.90
N ALA A 57 4.82 -10.82 9.61
CA ALA A 57 5.03 -10.99 11.04
C ALA A 57 3.70 -10.98 11.80
N ALA A 58 2.84 -10.01 11.52
CA ALA A 58 1.52 -9.89 12.14
C ALA A 58 0.64 -11.13 11.88
N ALA A 59 0.65 -11.65 10.64
CA ALA A 59 -0.07 -12.86 10.27
C ALA A 59 0.42 -14.11 11.03
N LEU A 60 1.73 -14.23 11.25
CA LEU A 60 2.34 -15.36 11.95
C LEU A 60 2.21 -15.29 13.47
N ILE A 61 2.20 -14.09 14.05
CA ILE A 61 2.17 -13.89 15.52
C ILE A 61 0.79 -14.23 16.09
N SER A 62 -0.28 -13.55 15.67
CA SER A 62 -1.62 -13.77 16.22
C SER A 62 -2.72 -13.08 15.42
N ALA A 63 -3.98 -13.47 15.67
CA ALA A 63 -5.14 -12.78 15.13
C ALA A 63 -5.20 -11.29 15.53
N ARG A 64 -4.82 -10.96 16.77
CA ARG A 64 -4.78 -9.58 17.26
C ARG A 64 -3.71 -8.75 16.58
N ALA A 65 -2.52 -9.32 16.36
CA ALA A 65 -1.45 -8.64 15.65
C ALA A 65 -1.85 -8.36 14.19
N ALA A 66 -2.43 -9.36 13.51
CA ALA A 66 -2.95 -9.19 12.16
C ALA A 66 -4.06 -8.13 12.09
N TRP A 67 -5.00 -8.12 13.04
CA TRP A 67 -6.02 -7.09 13.12
C TRP A 67 -5.43 -5.68 13.31
N LEU A 68 -4.46 -5.52 14.23
CA LEU A 68 -3.77 -4.24 14.44
C LEU A 68 -3.05 -3.76 13.17
N PHE A 69 -2.37 -4.66 12.46
CA PHE A 69 -1.78 -4.36 11.15
C PHE A 69 -2.84 -3.82 10.20
N LEU A 70 -3.95 -4.55 9.99
CA LEU A 70 -5.01 -4.16 9.04
C LEU A 70 -5.62 -2.78 9.37
N VAL A 71 -5.85 -2.49 10.65
CA VAL A 71 -6.39 -1.19 11.07
C VAL A 71 -5.39 -0.07 10.82
N ILE A 72 -4.16 -0.23 11.31
CA ILE A 72 -3.15 0.84 11.24
C ILE A 72 -2.71 1.05 9.79
N PHE A 73 -2.26 0.00 9.12
CA PHE A 73 -1.88 0.04 7.71
C PHE A 73 -3.03 0.57 6.86
N GLY A 74 -4.24 0.02 7.04
CA GLY A 74 -5.42 0.41 6.26
C GLY A 74 -5.76 1.89 6.38
N ALA A 75 -5.72 2.43 7.60
CA ALA A 75 -5.99 3.84 7.85
C ALA A 75 -4.94 4.74 7.17
N PHE A 76 -3.64 4.42 7.32
CA PHE A 76 -2.58 5.18 6.69
C PHE A 76 -2.66 5.11 5.16
N TYR A 77 -2.74 3.91 4.57
CA TYR A 77 -2.83 3.74 3.12
C TYR A 77 -4.05 4.43 2.51
N LEU A 78 -5.22 4.33 3.15
CA LEU A 78 -6.41 4.98 2.63
C LEU A 78 -6.28 6.50 2.69
N ALA A 79 -5.83 7.04 3.82
CA ALA A 79 -5.65 8.49 3.96
C ALA A 79 -4.62 9.03 2.95
N ASP A 80 -3.58 8.27 2.68
CA ASP A 80 -2.54 8.63 1.72
C ASP A 80 -3.09 8.67 0.28
N GLY A 81 -3.79 7.61 -0.15
CA GLY A 81 -4.41 7.59 -1.47
C GLY A 81 -5.49 8.65 -1.67
N LEU A 82 -6.28 8.95 -0.63
CA LEU A 82 -7.25 10.06 -0.67
C LEU A 82 -6.55 11.43 -0.76
N MET A 83 -5.44 11.60 -0.05
CA MET A 83 -4.62 12.81 -0.15
C MET A 83 -4.05 12.96 -1.56
N GLY A 84 -3.39 11.93 -2.10
CA GLY A 84 -2.81 11.99 -3.44
C GLY A 84 -3.86 12.20 -4.53
N LEU A 85 -5.08 11.69 -4.37
CA LEU A 85 -6.19 12.01 -5.26
C LEU A 85 -6.58 13.49 -5.20
N ALA A 86 -6.61 14.09 -4.00
CA ALA A 86 -6.99 15.49 -3.80
C ALA A 86 -5.88 16.46 -4.25
N VAL A 87 -4.62 16.21 -3.87
CA VAL A 87 -3.53 17.18 -4.01
C VAL A 87 -2.39 16.74 -4.93
N GLY A 88 -2.42 15.50 -5.44
CA GLY A 88 -1.39 14.98 -6.35
C GLY A 88 -0.11 14.48 -5.69
N SER A 89 -0.04 14.48 -4.35
CA SER A 89 1.13 14.05 -3.57
C SER A 89 0.69 13.21 -2.38
N GLY A 90 1.46 12.16 -2.05
CA GLY A 90 1.29 11.36 -0.84
C GLY A 90 2.03 11.96 0.36
N TYR A 91 1.80 11.42 1.54
CA TYR A 91 2.62 11.70 2.72
C TYR A 91 3.44 10.50 3.17
N LEU A 92 3.07 9.28 2.76
CA LEU A 92 3.80 8.05 3.09
C LEU A 92 5.19 8.04 2.45
N ASP A 93 5.29 8.56 1.23
CA ASP A 93 6.50 8.82 0.44
C ASP A 93 7.18 10.16 0.81
N LEU A 94 6.62 10.89 1.77
CA LEU A 94 6.96 12.29 2.08
C LEU A 94 6.76 13.28 0.91
N GLY A 95 6.05 12.88 -0.14
CA GLY A 95 5.88 13.64 -1.38
C GLY A 95 5.27 15.02 -1.17
N ILE A 96 4.31 15.15 -0.25
CA ILE A 96 3.69 16.43 0.11
C ILE A 96 4.69 17.40 0.76
N LEU A 97 5.73 16.88 1.43
CA LEU A 97 6.76 17.70 2.08
C LEU A 97 7.85 18.10 1.09
N THR A 98 8.19 17.24 0.14
CA THR A 98 9.27 17.47 -0.84
C THR A 98 8.79 18.20 -2.08
N ASN A 99 7.58 17.89 -2.57
CA ASN A 99 7.04 18.39 -3.84
C ASN A 99 5.85 19.36 -3.66
N GLY A 100 5.23 19.38 -2.48
CA GLY A 100 4.04 20.20 -2.22
C GLY A 100 2.80 19.70 -2.96
N VAL A 101 1.88 20.60 -3.31
CA VAL A 101 0.66 20.26 -4.08
C VAL A 101 0.99 20.20 -5.57
N LEU A 102 0.66 19.07 -6.22
CA LEU A 102 0.96 18.84 -7.63
C LEU A 102 -0.29 18.94 -8.52
N ASN A 103 -0.15 19.68 -9.62
CA ASN A 103 -1.16 19.78 -10.66
C ASN A 103 -0.96 18.68 -11.73
N LEU A 104 -1.33 17.45 -11.36
CA LEU A 104 -1.27 16.28 -12.25
C LEU A 104 -2.60 16.06 -12.98
N PRO A 105 -2.59 15.45 -14.17
CA PRO A 105 -3.82 15.02 -14.84
C PRO A 105 -4.67 14.14 -13.91
N PHE A 106 -5.99 14.40 -13.87
CA PHE A 106 -6.88 13.72 -12.91
C PHE A 106 -6.87 12.19 -13.08
N THR A 107 -6.82 11.70 -14.32
CA THR A 107 -6.69 10.26 -14.59
C THR A 107 -5.40 9.68 -14.02
N PHE A 108 -4.29 10.42 -14.08
CA PHE A 108 -3.03 9.99 -13.47
C PHE A 108 -3.16 9.91 -11.95
N LYS A 109 -3.78 10.92 -11.31
CA LYS A 109 -4.05 10.88 -9.87
C LYS A 109 -4.89 9.66 -9.48
N ILE A 110 -5.90 9.29 -10.26
CA ILE A 110 -6.67 8.06 -10.03
C ILE A 110 -5.77 6.84 -10.12
N MET A 111 -5.02 6.67 -11.21
CA MET A 111 -4.21 5.48 -11.45
C MET A 111 -3.13 5.29 -10.39
N ALA A 112 -2.42 6.37 -10.03
CA ALA A 112 -1.36 6.35 -9.02
C ALA A 112 -1.90 6.05 -7.60
N ASN A 113 -3.11 6.51 -7.26
CA ASN A 113 -3.66 6.38 -5.90
C ASN A 113 -4.63 5.21 -5.73
N LEU A 114 -5.10 4.59 -6.81
CA LEU A 114 -6.03 3.47 -6.76
C LEU A 114 -5.50 2.28 -5.92
N PRO A 115 -4.22 1.87 -6.00
CA PRO A 115 -3.69 0.83 -5.13
C PRO A 115 -3.80 1.20 -3.65
N HIS A 116 -3.49 2.44 -3.28
CA HIS A 116 -3.53 2.93 -1.89
C HIS A 116 -4.97 2.96 -1.36
N ILE A 117 -5.91 3.45 -2.16
CA ILE A 117 -7.34 3.48 -1.80
C ILE A 117 -7.91 2.06 -1.70
N ALA A 118 -7.59 1.18 -2.66
CA ALA A 118 -8.12 -0.18 -2.70
C ALA A 118 -7.58 -1.04 -1.54
N LEU A 119 -6.27 -1.03 -1.31
CA LEU A 119 -5.65 -1.74 -0.20
C LEU A 119 -6.00 -1.11 1.14
N GLY A 120 -6.00 0.22 1.24
CA GLY A 120 -6.43 0.92 2.46
C GLY A 120 -7.86 0.57 2.88
N SER A 121 -8.80 0.69 1.95
CA SER A 121 -10.21 0.35 2.19
C SER A 121 -10.40 -1.14 2.47
N GLY A 122 -9.74 -2.01 1.71
CA GLY A 122 -9.83 -3.46 1.88
C GLY A 122 -9.35 -3.92 3.25
N ALA A 123 -8.26 -3.34 3.76
CA ALA A 123 -7.73 -3.65 5.08
C ALA A 123 -8.70 -3.22 6.19
N LEU A 124 -9.23 -2.00 6.09
CA LEU A 124 -10.21 -1.50 7.05
C LEU A 124 -11.50 -2.33 7.05
N ILE A 125 -12.04 -2.66 5.87
CA ILE A 125 -13.23 -3.51 5.74
C ILE A 125 -12.96 -4.89 6.37
N ALA A 126 -11.82 -5.50 6.06
CA ALA A 126 -11.44 -6.79 6.65
C ALA A 126 -11.30 -6.72 8.18
N SER A 127 -10.94 -5.57 8.73
CA SER A 127 -10.82 -5.36 10.18
C SER A 127 -12.16 -5.19 10.91
N LEU A 128 -13.25 -4.93 10.18
CA LEU A 128 -14.58 -4.75 10.77
C LEU A 128 -15.23 -6.06 11.21
N ASP A 129 -14.73 -7.20 10.75
CA ASP A 129 -15.28 -8.52 11.08
C ASP A 129 -15.40 -8.68 12.59
N TRP A 130 -16.65 -8.79 13.05
CA TRP A 130 -17.02 -8.77 14.46
C TRP A 130 -16.85 -10.14 15.10
N GLU A 131 -16.90 -11.21 14.30
CA GLU A 131 -16.86 -12.60 14.79
C GLU A 131 -15.47 -13.02 15.27
N THR A 132 -14.42 -12.32 14.84
CA THR A 132 -13.01 -12.67 15.11
C THR A 132 -12.24 -11.58 15.85
N ARG A 133 -12.94 -10.63 16.49
CA ARG A 133 -12.33 -9.65 17.39
C ARG A 133 -11.67 -10.39 18.56
N PRO A 134 -10.37 -10.17 18.82
CA PRO A 134 -9.64 -10.85 19.88
C PRO A 134 -10.12 -10.46 21.28
#